data_AF-A0A532C1T0-F1
#
_entry.id   AF-A0A532C1T0-F1
#
_cell.length_a   1.000
_cell.length_b   1.000
_cell.length_c   1.000
_cell.angle_alpha   90.00
_cell.angle_beta   90.00
_cell.angle_gamma   90.00
#
_symmetry.space_group_name_H-M   'P 1'
#
loop_
_entity.id
_entity.type
_entity.pdbx_description
1 polymer ?
#
loop_
_entity_poly.entity_id
_entity_poly.type
_entity_poly.pdbx_seq_one_letter_code
_entity_poly.pdbx_strand_id
1 'polypeptide(L)'
;MQTQQERRDSERVPCKLVCLFELTTPAGADAVKLTTGSGHIINRSGRGLLLLLPEKVNNQQVVEIQVPSEVRKEQITKLVEVCWTRPIEVDTQDKMYLAGTRFLFELPAPGQPPQLR
;
A
#
# COMPACT_ATOMS: atom_id res chain seq x y z
N MET A 1 -6.56 -37.62 -0.06
CA MET A 1 -5.49 -36.62 0.10
C MET A 1 -6.07 -35.27 -0.26
N GLN A 2 -6.25 -34.38 0.70
CA GLN A 2 -6.80 -33.04 0.47
C GLN A 2 -5.67 -32.21 -0.16
N THR A 3 -5.77 -31.93 -1.45
CA THR A 3 -4.86 -31.00 -2.13
C THR A 3 -4.99 -29.66 -1.42
N GLN A 4 -3.89 -29.13 -0.89
CA GLN A 4 -3.87 -27.77 -0.37
C GLN A 4 -4.15 -26.85 -1.55
N GLN A 5 -5.41 -26.46 -1.72
CA GLN A 5 -5.79 -25.49 -2.71
C GLN A 5 -5.07 -24.19 -2.36
N GLU A 6 -4.17 -23.79 -3.24
CA GLU A 6 -3.40 -22.57 -3.09
C GLU A 6 -4.40 -21.40 -2.99
N ARG A 7 -4.45 -20.73 -1.83
CA ARG A 7 -5.50 -19.71 -1.56
C ARG A 7 -5.27 -18.42 -2.36
N ARG A 8 -4.21 -18.33 -3.15
CA ARG A 8 -3.77 -17.11 -3.82
C ARG A 8 -3.48 -17.39 -5.28
N ASP A 9 -4.06 -16.59 -6.17
CA ASP A 9 -3.87 -16.70 -7.62
C ASP A 9 -2.59 -16.02 -8.12
N SER A 10 -1.66 -15.67 -7.24
CA SER A 10 -0.45 -14.90 -7.60
C SER A 10 0.66 -15.10 -6.58
N GLU A 11 1.85 -15.42 -7.10
CA GLU A 11 3.10 -15.50 -6.34
C GLU A 11 3.45 -14.15 -5.69
N ARG A 12 3.99 -14.20 -4.48
CA ARG A 12 4.45 -13.01 -3.74
C ARG A 12 5.96 -13.05 -3.59
N VAL A 13 6.61 -11.96 -3.99
CA VAL A 13 8.06 -11.78 -3.87
C VAL A 13 8.37 -10.91 -2.64
N PRO A 14 9.16 -11.40 -1.68
CA PRO A 14 9.66 -10.57 -0.57
C PRO A 14 10.53 -9.42 -1.09
N CYS A 15 10.36 -8.20 -0.56
CA CYS A 15 11.15 -7.05 -1.02
C CYS A 15 11.65 -6.12 0.08
N LYS A 16 10.95 -5.99 1.23
CA LYS A 16 11.38 -5.17 2.38
C LYS A 16 11.88 -3.77 1.99
N LEU A 17 11.09 -3.05 1.18
CA LEU A 17 11.43 -1.71 0.70
C LEU A 17 10.79 -0.63 1.57
N VAL A 18 11.46 0.49 1.76
CA VAL A 18 10.83 1.69 2.32
C VAL A 18 9.94 2.32 1.25
N CYS A 19 8.76 2.79 1.64
CA CYS A 19 7.86 3.56 0.78
C CYS A 19 7.35 4.80 1.52
N LEU A 20 7.09 5.86 0.77
CA LEU A 20 6.32 6.99 1.29
C LEU A 20 4.84 6.72 1.06
N PHE A 21 4.02 7.10 2.03
CA PHE A 21 2.58 6.98 1.90
C PHE A 21 1.87 8.31 2.13
N GLU A 22 0.75 8.47 1.45
CA GLU A 22 -0.22 9.53 1.73
C GLU A 22 -1.58 8.91 2.01
N LEU A 23 -2.15 9.28 3.15
CA LEU A 23 -3.41 8.77 3.66
C LEU A 23 -4.40 9.92 3.80
N THR A 24 -5.53 9.75 3.13
CA THR A 24 -6.63 10.69 3.15
C THR A 24 -7.73 10.13 4.05
N THR A 25 -8.07 10.85 5.11
CA THR A 25 -9.11 10.46 6.08
C THR A 25 -10.15 11.56 6.23
N PRO A 26 -11.46 11.25 6.30
CA PRO A 26 -12.46 12.24 6.63
C PRO A 26 -12.18 12.88 8.00
N ALA A 27 -12.30 14.20 8.08
CA ALA A 27 -12.06 15.02 9.27
C ALA A 27 -13.30 15.89 9.59
N GLY A 28 -14.49 15.29 9.52
CA GLY A 28 -15.77 15.99 9.66
C GLY A 28 -16.61 15.90 8.38
N ALA A 29 -17.67 16.71 8.29
CA ALA A 29 -18.60 16.69 7.16
C ALA A 29 -17.95 17.21 5.86
N ASP A 30 -17.14 18.27 5.93
CA ASP A 30 -16.59 18.96 4.75
C ASP A 30 -15.05 19.08 4.80
N ALA A 31 -14.39 18.31 5.65
CA ALA A 31 -12.95 18.39 5.84
C ALA A 31 -12.30 17.02 5.69
N VAL A 32 -11.05 17.05 5.24
CA VAL A 32 -10.23 15.87 5.01
C VAL A 32 -8.87 16.11 5.64
N LYS A 33 -8.40 15.14 6.41
CA LYS A 33 -7.05 15.12 6.95
C LYS A 33 -6.15 14.31 6.03
N LEU A 34 -5.13 14.97 5.51
CA LEU A 34 -4.00 14.34 4.84
C LEU A 34 -2.93 13.96 5.88
N THR A 35 -2.54 12.70 5.90
CA THR A 35 -1.45 12.19 6.74
C THR A 35 -0.39 11.60 5.84
N THR A 36 0.82 12.14 5.89
CA THR A 36 1.96 11.65 5.11
C THR A 36 2.98 11.00 6.04
N GLY A 37 3.73 10.02 5.52
CA GLY A 37 4.73 9.34 6.31
C GLY A 37 5.52 8.31 5.52
N SER A 38 6.30 7.51 6.24
CA SER A 38 7.04 6.39 5.67
C SER A 38 6.58 5.06 6.26
N GLY A 39 6.60 4.02 5.43
CA GLY A 39 6.26 2.66 5.80
C GLY A 39 7.13 1.65 5.05
N HIS A 40 6.80 0.38 5.19
CA HIS A 40 7.56 -0.70 4.55
C HIS A 40 6.67 -1.57 3.67
N ILE A 41 7.15 -1.88 2.47
CA ILE A 41 6.61 -2.93 1.62
C ILE A 41 7.31 -4.22 2.00
N ILE A 42 6.58 -5.12 2.66
CA ILE A 42 7.11 -6.40 3.12
C ILE A 42 7.27 -7.38 1.95
N ASN A 43 6.23 -7.46 1.10
CA ASN A 43 6.25 -8.23 -0.15
C ASN A 43 5.32 -7.61 -1.18
N ARG A 44 5.51 -7.98 -2.44
CA ARG A 44 4.71 -7.54 -3.59
C ARG A 44 4.26 -8.72 -4.43
N SER A 45 3.15 -8.58 -5.14
CA SER A 45 2.75 -9.45 -6.24
C SER A 45 2.33 -8.62 -7.44
N GLY A 46 1.91 -9.26 -8.54
CA GLY A 46 1.33 -8.55 -9.68
C GLY A 46 0.01 -7.84 -9.36
N ARG A 47 -0.65 -8.18 -8.23
CA ARG A 47 -1.99 -7.67 -7.87
C ARG A 47 -2.02 -6.75 -6.65
N GLY A 48 -0.95 -6.64 -5.86
CA GLY A 48 -0.94 -5.76 -4.70
C GLY A 48 0.29 -5.87 -3.82
N LEU A 49 0.23 -5.23 -2.67
CA LEU A 49 1.34 -5.13 -1.70
C LEU A 49 0.93 -5.71 -0.35
N LEU A 50 1.94 -6.04 0.46
CA LEU A 50 1.80 -6.14 1.90
C LEU A 50 2.57 -4.96 2.51
N LEU A 51 1.86 -4.06 3.17
CA LEU A 51 2.42 -2.87 3.78
C LEU A 51 2.51 -3.03 5.29
N LEU A 52 3.53 -2.42 5.89
CA LEU A 52 3.64 -2.18 7.33
C LEU A 52 3.71 -0.67 7.53
N LEU A 53 2.71 -0.11 8.19
CA LEU A 53 2.52 1.33 8.36
C LEU A 53 2.52 1.72 9.83
N PRO A 54 3.06 2.90 10.20
CA PRO A 54 2.91 3.44 11.56
C PRO A 54 1.51 3.98 11.81
N GLU A 55 0.76 4.31 10.76
CA GLU A 55 -0.59 4.87 10.84
C GLU A 55 -1.66 3.80 10.67
N LYS A 56 -2.77 3.95 11.42
CA LYS A 56 -3.92 3.07 11.30
C LYS A 56 -4.62 3.31 9.97
N VAL A 57 -4.78 2.24 9.20
CA VAL A 57 -5.58 2.23 7.96
C VAL A 57 -6.81 1.34 8.10
N ASN A 58 -7.92 1.77 7.52
CA ASN A 58 -9.18 1.03 7.54
C ASN A 58 -9.34 0.18 6.27
N ASN A 59 -10.21 -0.85 6.35
CA ASN A 59 -10.58 -1.62 5.17
C ASN A 59 -11.27 -0.71 4.13
N GLN A 60 -11.05 -1.00 2.86
CA GLN A 60 -11.51 -0.25 1.69
C GLN A 60 -10.95 1.17 1.57
N GLN A 61 -10.05 1.57 2.47
CA GLN A 61 -9.38 2.86 2.37
C GLN A 61 -8.35 2.84 1.23
N VAL A 62 -8.32 3.93 0.46
CA VAL A 62 -7.34 4.14 -0.59
C VAL A 62 -6.12 4.87 -0.03
N VAL A 63 -4.93 4.39 -0.39
CA VAL A 63 -3.65 4.92 0.05
C VAL A 63 -2.76 5.14 -1.18
N GLU A 64 -2.11 6.29 -1.24
CA GLU A 64 -1.07 6.55 -2.23
C GLU A 64 0.26 6.06 -1.70
N ILE A 65 0.97 5.25 -2.50
CA ILE A 65 2.27 4.69 -2.15
C ILE A 65 3.28 5.09 -3.21
N GLN A 66 4.31 5.83 -2.80
CA GLN A 66 5.44 6.16 -3.67
C GLN A 66 6.50 5.09 -3.51
N VAL A 67 6.86 4.46 -4.64
CA VAL A 67 7.87 3.40 -4.71
C VAL A 67 8.98 3.77 -5.68
N PRO A 68 10.24 3.39 -5.40
CA PRO A 68 11.29 3.43 -6.41
C PRO A 68 10.89 2.55 -7.59
N SER A 69 10.92 3.09 -8.81
CA SER A 69 10.79 2.27 -10.00
C SER A 69 12.10 1.55 -10.29
N GLU A 70 12.02 0.25 -10.56
CA GLU A 70 13.18 -0.53 -11.02
C GLU A 70 13.56 -0.18 -12.48
N VAL A 71 12.58 0.32 -13.25
CA VAL A 71 12.72 0.54 -14.70
C VAL A 71 13.03 2.00 -15.02
N ARG A 72 12.45 2.93 -14.24
CA ARG A 72 12.65 4.37 -14.41
C ARG A 72 13.45 4.83 -13.19
N LYS A 73 14.43 5.72 -13.35
CA LYS A 73 15.18 6.29 -12.21
C LYS A 73 14.32 7.29 -11.40
N GLU A 74 13.02 7.05 -11.32
CA GLU A 74 11.98 7.94 -10.84
C GLU A 74 11.10 7.21 -9.82
N GLN A 75 10.47 7.99 -8.93
CA GLN A 75 9.44 7.47 -8.04
C GLN A 75 8.14 7.28 -8.83
N ILE A 76 7.50 6.13 -8.63
CA ILE A 76 6.18 5.84 -9.16
C ILE A 76 5.18 5.92 -8.00
N THR A 77 4.07 6.62 -8.20
CA THR A 77 2.96 6.63 -7.26
C THR A 77 1.95 5.56 -7.64
N LYS A 78 1.65 4.66 -6.71
CA LYS A 78 0.63 3.61 -6.84
C LYS A 78 -0.53 3.90 -5.91
N LEU A 79 -1.74 3.87 -6.44
CA LEU A 79 -2.95 3.88 -5.64
C LEU A 79 -3.33 2.45 -5.28
N VAL A 80 -3.44 2.19 -3.98
CA VAL A 80 -3.79 0.89 -3.44
C VAL A 80 -5.00 0.97 -2.55
N GLU A 81 -5.86 -0.04 -2.59
CA GLU A 81 -6.98 -0.18 -1.66
C GLU A 81 -6.62 -1.21 -0.59
N VAL A 82 -6.88 -0.88 0.67
CA VAL A 82 -6.68 -1.77 1.82
C VAL A 82 -7.78 -2.84 1.84
N CYS A 83 -7.41 -4.10 1.63
CA CYS A 83 -8.34 -5.23 1.69
C CYS A 83 -8.54 -5.75 3.11
N TRP A 84 -7.49 -5.68 3.93
CA TRP A 84 -7.53 -6.03 5.35
C TRP A 84 -6.40 -5.31 6.10
N THR A 85 -6.62 -5.09 7.39
CA THR A 85 -5.64 -4.49 8.31
C THR A 85 -5.51 -5.35 9.57
N ARG A 86 -4.29 -5.47 10.10
CA ARG A 86 -4.02 -6.14 11.37
C ARG A 86 -3.00 -5.33 12.17
N PRO A 87 -3.31 -4.92 13.41
CA PRO A 87 -2.33 -4.30 14.28
C PRO A 87 -1.27 -5.33 14.72
N ILE A 88 -0.03 -4.87 14.83
CA ILE A 88 1.12 -5.59 15.34
C ILE A 88 1.71 -4.74 16.46
N GLU A 89 1.89 -5.34 17.63
CA GLU A 89 2.60 -4.73 18.75
C GLU A 89 4.10 -4.82 18.46
N VAL A 90 4.77 -3.66 18.42
CA VAL A 90 6.22 -3.58 18.17
C VAL A 90 6.95 -3.26 19.47
N ASP A 91 6.34 -2.44 20.32
CA ASP A 91 6.74 -2.20 21.70
C ASP A 91 5.49 -1.97 22.58
N THR A 92 5.66 -1.90 23.89
CA THR A 92 4.63 -1.63 24.90
C THR A 92 3.77 -0.39 24.62
N GLN A 93 4.29 0.59 23.86
CA GLN A 93 3.59 1.82 23.51
C GLN A 93 3.34 1.99 22.01
N ASP A 94 4.02 1.21 21.16
CA ASP A 94 4.00 1.40 19.71
C ASP A 94 3.29 0.27 18.97
N LYS A 95 2.35 0.67 18.11
CA LYS A 95 1.62 -0.23 17.22
C LYS A 95 1.96 0.11 15.78
N MET A 96 2.25 -0.93 15.02
CA MET A 96 2.28 -0.85 13.56
C MET A 96 1.08 -1.59 12.98
N TYR A 97 0.72 -1.25 11.75
CA TYR A 97 -0.43 -1.80 11.07
C TYR A 97 0.03 -2.54 9.82
N LEU A 98 -0.19 -3.84 9.82
CA LEU A 98 0.01 -4.68 8.65
C LEU A 98 -1.23 -4.59 7.77
N ALA A 99 -1.07 -4.11 6.55
CA ALA A 99 -2.16 -3.92 5.61
C ALA A 99 -1.92 -4.73 4.33
N GLY A 100 -2.84 -5.64 4.03
CA GLY A 100 -2.89 -6.29 2.72
C GLY A 100 -3.64 -5.40 1.75
N THR A 101 -3.02 -5.05 0.63
CA THR A 101 -3.62 -4.13 -0.35
C THR A 101 -3.74 -4.76 -1.73
N ARG A 102 -4.62 -4.19 -2.55
CA ARG A 102 -4.71 -4.46 -3.99
C ARG A 102 -4.38 -3.19 -4.79
N PHE A 103 -3.73 -3.35 -5.93
CA PHE A 103 -3.50 -2.24 -6.85
C PHE A 103 -4.83 -1.79 -7.47
N LEU A 104 -5.06 -0.47 -7.49
CA LEU A 104 -6.12 0.13 -8.27
C LEU A 104 -5.56 0.61 -9.61
N PHE A 105 -4.62 1.54 -9.56
CA PHE A 105 -3.92 2.06 -10.74
C PHE A 105 -2.59 2.73 -10.33
N GLU A 106 -1.74 2.94 -11.32
CA GLU A 106 -0.47 3.65 -11.20
C GLU A 106 -0.67 5.07 -11.74
N LEU A 107 -0.29 6.09 -10.97
CA LEU A 107 -0.34 7.46 -11.44
C LEU A 107 0.86 7.72 -12.35
N PRO A 108 0.66 8.41 -13.48
CA PRO A 108 1.78 8.86 -14.29
C PRO A 108 2.67 9.80 -13.47
N ALA A 109 3.97 9.81 -13.76
CA ALA A 109 4.86 10.82 -13.21
C ALA A 109 4.34 12.23 -13.56
N PRO A 110 4.52 13.24 -12.67
CA PRO A 110 4.10 14.61 -12.96
C PRO A 110 4.65 15.06 -14.32
N GLY A 111 3.75 15.39 -15.26
CA GLY A 111 4.11 15.80 -16.62
C GLY A 111 4.00 14.71 -17.70
N GLN A 112 3.61 13.49 -17.36
CA GLN A 112 3.29 12.45 -18.35
C GLN A 112 1.78 12.46 -18.69
N PRO A 113 1.38 12.54 -19.97
CA PRO A 113 -0.03 12.47 -20.35
C PRO A 113 -0.63 11.11 -19.94
N PRO A 114 -1.92 11.06 -19.55
CA PRO A 114 -2.58 9.82 -19.20
C PRO A 114 -2.54 8.87 -20.40
N GLN A 115 -1.91 7.71 -20.22
CA GLN A 115 -1.91 6.66 -21.22
C GLN A 115 -3.23 5.90 -21.12
N LEU A 116 -4.17 6.14 -22.04
CA LEU A 116 -5.30 5.24 -22.23
C LEU A 116 -4.76 3.89 -22.72
N ARG A 117 -5.10 2.82 -22.00
CA ARG A 117 -4.94 1.45 -22.51
C ARG A 117 -6.11 1.06 -23.39
#